data_AF-A0A434GWT9-F1
#
_entry.id   AF-A0A434GWT9-F1
#
_cell.length_a   1.000
_cell.length_b   1.000
_cell.length_c   1.000
_cell.angle_alpha   90.00
_cell.angle_beta   90.00
_cell.angle_gamma   90.00
#
_symmetry.space_group_name_H-M   'P 1'
#
loop_
_entity.id
_entity.type
_entity.pdbx_description
1 polymer ?
#
loop_
_entity_poly.entity_id
_entity_poly.type
_entity_poly.pdbx_seq_one_letter_code
_entity_poly.pdbx_strand_id
1 'polypeptide(L)'
;QSLISIRTFAEHQWSEHPEGRTVIVERSPLSFLFLNNNLHFVHHKTPTVAWYKLPKLFRDRREEWLRMNNGYAYPNYFALIKAYAFKAKEPIVHPVLRRQAEPGRAFKPRIRARSISGLGSAPVPAEPPKE
;
A
#
# COMPACT_ATOMS: atom_id res chain seq x y z
N GLN A 1 9.32 7.01 -15.49
CA GLN A 1 8.82 6.77 -14.11
C GLN A 1 7.33 7.03 -13.95
N SER A 2 6.77 8.16 -14.39
CA SER A 2 5.37 8.54 -14.07
C SER A 2 4.28 7.56 -14.52
N LEU A 3 4.40 6.93 -15.70
CA LEU A 3 3.36 6.01 -16.21
C LEU A 3 3.31 4.69 -15.43
N ILE A 4 4.48 4.16 -15.05
CA ILE A 4 4.59 2.90 -14.29
C ILE A 4 4.01 3.07 -12.87
N SER A 5 4.09 4.29 -12.30
CA SER A 5 3.52 4.59 -10.99
C SER A 5 2.01 4.33 -10.90
N ILE A 6 1.26 4.44 -11.99
CA ILE A 6 -0.18 4.10 -12.02
C ILE A 6 -0.39 2.62 -11.69
N ARG A 7 0.42 1.76 -12.30
CA ARG A 7 0.42 0.33 -12.05
C ARG A 7 0.86 0.03 -10.62
N THR A 8 1.96 0.62 -10.17
CA THR A 8 2.44 0.44 -8.79
C THR A 8 1.40 0.85 -7.75
N PHE A 9 0.70 1.97 -7.95
CA PHE A 9 -0.39 2.42 -7.10
C PHE A 9 -1.54 1.42 -7.06
N ALA A 10 -1.88 0.82 -8.20
CA ALA A 10 -2.96 -0.15 -8.32
C ALA A 10 -2.57 -1.50 -7.68
N GLU A 11 -1.32 -1.94 -7.83
CA GLU A 11 -0.81 -3.27 -7.48
C GLU A 11 -0.34 -3.46 -6.05
N HIS A 12 -0.20 -2.40 -5.26
CA HIS A 12 0.14 -2.54 -3.86
C HIS A 12 -1.13 -2.46 -3.04
N GLN A 13 -1.67 -3.62 -2.65
CA GLN A 13 -2.43 -3.71 -1.42
C GLN A 13 -1.86 -4.65 -0.38
N TRP A 14 -1.98 -4.27 0.89
CA TRP A 14 -1.69 -5.20 1.97
C TRP A 14 -2.72 -6.34 1.97
N SER A 15 -2.22 -7.58 1.86
CA SER A 15 -3.01 -8.80 2.01
C SER A 15 -2.16 -9.88 2.70
N GLU A 16 -2.78 -10.65 3.59
CA GLU A 16 -2.13 -11.78 4.28
C GLU A 16 -1.65 -12.83 3.26
N HIS A 17 -2.37 -13.00 2.16
CA HIS A 17 -1.98 -13.85 1.04
C HIS A 17 -1.32 -13.03 -0.09
N PRO A 18 -0.22 -13.50 -0.68
CA PRO A 18 0.44 -12.83 -1.81
C PRO A 18 -0.50 -12.61 -2.99
N GLU A 19 -1.43 -13.54 -3.20
CA GLU A 19 -2.38 -13.56 -4.30
C GLU A 19 -3.28 -12.33 -4.31
N GLY A 20 -3.77 -11.92 -3.13
CA GLY A 20 -4.69 -10.79 -3.00
C GLY A 20 -4.01 -9.42 -3.06
N ARG A 21 -2.69 -9.35 -3.26
CA ARG A 21 -1.96 -8.06 -3.28
C ARG A 21 -2.08 -7.37 -4.63
N THR A 22 -2.28 -8.14 -5.70
CA THR A 22 -2.19 -7.64 -7.07
C THR A 22 -3.58 -7.44 -7.67
N VAL A 23 -3.88 -6.21 -8.07
CA VAL A 23 -5.13 -5.90 -8.75
C VAL A 23 -5.15 -6.47 -10.18
N ILE A 24 -6.31 -6.97 -10.61
CA ILE A 24 -6.59 -7.28 -12.01
C ILE A 24 -7.33 -6.09 -12.62
N VAL A 25 -6.75 -5.44 -13.63
CA VAL A 25 -7.46 -4.41 -14.40
C VAL A 25 -7.80 -4.97 -15.78
N GLU A 26 -9.07 -5.07 -16.14
CA GLU A 26 -9.49 -5.88 -17.31
C GLU A 26 -9.23 -5.20 -18.66
N ARG A 27 -9.98 -4.14 -18.98
CA ARG A 27 -9.93 -3.48 -20.31
C ARG A 27 -9.63 -2.01 -20.15
N SER A 28 -8.41 -1.60 -20.47
CA SER A 28 -8.03 -0.20 -20.49
C SER A 28 -7.16 0.13 -21.72
N PRO A 29 -7.26 1.33 -22.30
CA PRO A 29 -6.30 1.80 -23.31
C PRO A 29 -4.84 1.72 -22.80
N LEU A 30 -4.64 1.92 -21.49
CA LEU A 30 -3.31 1.83 -20.87
C LEU A 30 -2.75 0.40 -20.84
N SER A 31 -3.57 -0.63 -21.03
CA SER A 31 -3.13 -2.04 -21.06
C SER A 31 -2.03 -2.26 -22.09
N PHE A 32 -2.11 -1.62 -23.25
CA PHE A 32 -1.08 -1.73 -24.30
C PHE A 32 0.27 -1.14 -23.85
N LEU A 33 0.24 0.04 -23.22
CA LEU A 33 1.44 0.70 -22.71
C LEU A 33 2.12 -0.08 -21.58
N PHE A 34 1.36 -0.93 -20.89
CA PHE A 34 1.86 -1.85 -19.87
C PHE A 34 2.14 -3.25 -20.40
N LEU A 35 2.09 -3.48 -21.72
CA LEU A 35 2.26 -4.81 -22.33
C LEU A 35 1.31 -5.84 -21.69
N ASN A 36 0.05 -5.49 -21.50
CA ASN A 36 -0.96 -6.29 -20.81
C ASN A 36 -0.62 -6.72 -19.36
N ASN A 37 0.40 -6.12 -18.73
CA ASN A 37 0.72 -6.36 -17.33
C ASN A 37 -0.31 -5.77 -16.37
N ASN A 38 -1.36 -5.09 -16.85
CA ASN A 38 -2.57 -4.87 -16.05
C ASN A 38 -3.23 -6.17 -15.56
N LEU A 39 -2.87 -7.32 -16.17
CA LEU A 39 -3.21 -8.67 -15.73
C LEU A 39 -2.05 -9.31 -14.96
N HIS A 40 -1.35 -8.55 -14.12
CA HIS A 40 -0.11 -8.98 -13.48
C HIS A 40 -0.27 -10.27 -12.67
N PHE A 41 -1.42 -10.46 -12.01
CA PHE A 41 -1.76 -11.71 -11.34
C PHE A 41 -1.69 -12.94 -12.26
N VAL A 42 -2.25 -12.82 -13.47
CA VAL A 42 -2.23 -13.87 -14.49
C VAL A 42 -0.80 -14.12 -14.98
N HIS A 43 -0.03 -13.05 -15.18
CA HIS A 43 1.38 -13.16 -15.57
C HIS A 43 2.21 -13.87 -14.49
N HIS A 44 2.03 -13.56 -13.20
CA HIS A 44 2.71 -14.25 -12.12
C HIS A 44 2.40 -15.75 -12.07
N LYS A 45 1.15 -16.15 -12.37
CA LYS A 45 0.75 -17.55 -12.43
C LYS A 45 1.22 -18.26 -13.69
N THR A 46 1.43 -17.52 -14.78
CA THR A 46 1.87 -18.06 -16.07
C THR A 46 3.01 -17.22 -16.68
N PRO A 47 4.21 -17.22 -16.06
CA PRO A 47 5.27 -16.28 -16.40
C PRO A 47 5.84 -16.48 -17.80
N THR A 48 5.70 -17.68 -18.36
CA THR A 48 6.20 -18.05 -19.71
C THR A 48 5.27 -17.61 -20.83
N VAL A 49 4.05 -17.14 -20.51
CA VAL A 49 3.08 -16.70 -21.51
C VAL A 49 3.47 -15.33 -22.03
N ALA A 50 3.58 -15.21 -23.36
CA ALA A 50 3.85 -13.94 -24.01
C ALA A 50 2.77 -12.91 -23.67
N TRP A 51 3.20 -11.68 -23.42
CA TRP A 51 2.39 -10.59 -22.92
C TRP A 51 1.11 -10.31 -23.74
N TYR A 52 1.18 -10.46 -25.07
CA TYR A 52 0.03 -10.25 -25.97
C TYR A 52 -1.01 -11.38 -25.92
N LYS A 53 -0.68 -12.54 -25.33
CA LYS A 53 -1.61 -13.67 -25.13
C LYS A 53 -2.36 -13.58 -23.80
N LEU A 54 -1.87 -12.80 -22.83
CA LEU A 54 -2.49 -12.64 -21.50
C LEU A 54 -3.98 -12.25 -21.57
N PRO A 55 -4.42 -11.30 -22.42
CA PRO A 55 -5.84 -10.94 -22.47
C PRO A 55 -6.73 -12.08 -22.92
N LYS A 56 -6.26 -12.93 -23.86
CA LYS A 56 -7.01 -14.11 -24.28
C LYS A 56 -7.10 -15.12 -23.13
N LEU A 57 -5.96 -15.42 -22.50
CA LEU A 57 -5.88 -16.35 -21.37
C LEU A 57 -6.78 -15.95 -20.20
N PHE A 58 -6.84 -14.65 -19.90
CA PHE A 58 -7.72 -14.11 -18.88
C PHE A 58 -9.19 -14.26 -19.27
N ARG A 59 -9.59 -13.88 -20.49
CA ARG A 59 -10.98 -13.98 -20.95
C ARG A 59 -11.49 -15.42 -20.97
N ASP A 60 -10.65 -16.36 -21.40
CA ASP A 60 -11.03 -17.78 -21.50
C ASP A 60 -11.36 -18.39 -20.13
N ARG A 61 -10.81 -17.85 -19.03
CA ARG A 61 -10.97 -18.38 -17.65
C ARG A 61 -11.24 -17.28 -16.62
N ARG A 62 -11.99 -16.25 -16.99
CA ARG A 62 -12.15 -15.02 -16.20
C ARG A 62 -12.60 -15.29 -14.77
N GLU A 63 -13.63 -16.10 -14.60
CA GLU A 63 -14.21 -16.41 -13.29
C GLU A 63 -13.23 -17.14 -12.37
N GLU A 64 -12.42 -18.04 -12.94
CA GLU A 64 -11.38 -18.76 -12.21
C GLU A 64 -10.30 -17.80 -11.69
N TRP A 65 -9.83 -16.88 -12.55
CA TRP A 65 -8.86 -15.86 -12.18
C TRP A 65 -9.39 -14.94 -11.07
N LEU A 66 -10.65 -14.51 -11.16
CA LEU A 66 -11.27 -13.66 -10.14
C LEU A 66 -11.42 -14.39 -8.81
N ARG A 67 -11.84 -15.67 -8.83
CA ARG A 67 -11.93 -16.47 -7.61
C ARG A 67 -10.57 -16.63 -6.93
N MET A 68 -9.50 -16.87 -7.71
CA MET A 68 -8.14 -17.00 -7.17
C MET A 68 -7.59 -15.67 -6.62
N ASN A 69 -8.02 -14.53 -7.15
CA ASN A 69 -7.62 -13.20 -6.69
C ASN A 69 -8.59 -12.59 -5.67
N ASN A 70 -9.43 -13.39 -5.01
CA ASN A 70 -10.46 -12.93 -4.05
C ASN A 70 -11.38 -11.82 -4.60
N GLY A 71 -11.60 -11.79 -5.91
CA GLY A 71 -12.42 -10.79 -6.59
C GLY A 71 -11.76 -9.41 -6.74
N TYR A 72 -10.45 -9.26 -6.48
CA TYR A 72 -9.78 -7.96 -6.54
C TYR A 72 -9.52 -7.50 -7.98
N ALA A 73 -10.56 -6.98 -8.62
CA ALA A 73 -10.52 -6.54 -10.00
C ALA A 73 -11.26 -5.23 -10.24
N TYR A 74 -10.75 -4.46 -11.20
CA TYR A 74 -11.40 -3.26 -11.73
C TYR A 74 -11.62 -3.39 -13.25
N PRO A 75 -12.73 -2.87 -13.78
CA PRO A 75 -13.01 -2.95 -15.21
C PRO A 75 -11.98 -2.16 -16.03
N ASN A 76 -11.48 -1.04 -15.51
CA ASN A 76 -10.49 -0.17 -16.15
C ASN A 76 -9.82 0.76 -15.10
N TYR A 77 -8.72 1.41 -15.49
CA TYR A 77 -8.03 2.37 -14.62
C TYR A 77 -8.87 3.62 -14.29
N PHE A 78 -9.84 4.00 -15.11
CA PHE A 78 -10.71 5.13 -14.81
C PHE A 78 -11.61 4.85 -13.59
N ALA A 79 -12.12 3.62 -13.45
CA ALA A 79 -12.86 3.20 -12.27
C ALA A 79 -12.00 3.27 -11.00
N LEU A 80 -10.72 2.88 -11.10
CA LEU A 80 -9.76 3.00 -10.00
C LEU A 80 -9.51 4.47 -9.63
N ILE A 81 -9.25 5.32 -10.62
CA ILE A 81 -9.04 6.77 -10.40
C ILE A 81 -10.30 7.39 -9.78
N LYS A 82 -11.50 7.08 -10.29
CA LYS A 82 -12.75 7.60 -9.72
C LYS A 82 -12.94 7.21 -8.25
N ALA A 83 -12.51 6.03 -7.85
CA ALA A 83 -12.58 5.58 -6.46
C ALA A 83 -11.58 6.29 -5.54
N TYR A 84 -10.38 6.61 -6.05
CA TYR A 84 -9.24 7.04 -5.22
C TYR A 84 -8.60 8.39 -5.59
N ALA A 85 -9.19 9.18 -6.50
CA ALA A 85 -8.62 10.48 -6.89
C ALA A 85 -8.47 11.45 -5.71
N PHE A 86 -9.38 11.36 -4.74
CA PHE A 86 -9.41 12.21 -3.55
C PHE A 86 -9.46 11.40 -2.24
N LYS A 87 -9.17 10.10 -2.31
CA LYS A 87 -9.20 9.18 -1.16
C LYS A 87 -7.97 8.33 -1.17
N ALA A 88 -7.32 8.20 -0.01
CA ALA A 88 -6.23 7.24 0.14
C ALA A 88 -6.75 5.84 -0.15
N LYS A 89 -6.08 5.12 -1.07
CA LYS A 89 -6.40 3.72 -1.39
C LYS A 89 -6.18 2.82 -0.18
N GLU A 90 -5.08 3.05 0.54
CA GLU A 90 -4.69 2.29 1.72
C GLU A 90 -4.17 3.17 2.86
N PRO A 91 -4.30 2.70 4.11
CA PRO A 91 -3.70 3.37 5.25
C PRO A 91 -2.18 3.34 5.13
N ILE A 92 -1.54 4.48 5.42
CA ILE A 92 -0.06 4.62 5.43
C ILE A 92 0.55 3.72 6.53
N VAL A 93 -0.19 3.48 7.61
CA VAL A 93 0.23 2.60 8.70
C VAL A 93 -0.06 1.16 8.31
N HIS A 94 0.98 0.33 8.25
CA HIS A 94 0.83 -1.11 8.02
C HIS A 94 -0.12 -1.73 9.07
N PRO A 95 -1.21 -2.39 8.66
CA PRO A 95 -2.32 -2.74 9.55
C PRO A 95 -1.92 -3.71 10.68
N VAL A 96 -0.83 -4.46 10.54
CA VAL A 96 -0.32 -5.36 11.59
C VAL A 96 0.65 -4.67 12.55
N LEU A 97 1.37 -3.62 12.11
CA LEU A 97 2.42 -2.99 12.93
C LEU A 97 1.87 -2.10 14.06
N ARG A 98 0.55 -1.88 14.12
CA ARG A 98 -0.15 -1.24 15.25
C ARG A 98 -1.48 -1.92 15.59
N ARG A 99 -1.51 -3.24 15.72
CA ARG A 99 -2.70 -3.93 16.29
C ARG A 99 -2.96 -3.55 17.76
N GLN A 100 -1.94 -3.09 18.48
CA GLN A 100 -2.08 -2.58 19.84
C GLN A 100 -2.06 -1.04 19.84
N ALA A 101 -2.98 -0.44 20.59
CA ALA A 101 -2.89 0.98 20.91
C ALA A 101 -1.62 1.21 21.71
N GLU A 102 -0.63 1.89 21.13
CA GLU A 102 0.50 2.40 21.89
C GLU A 102 -0.07 3.27 23.02
N PRO A 103 0.16 2.95 24.31
CA PRO A 103 -0.27 3.82 25.39
C PRO A 103 0.38 5.17 25.13
N GLY A 104 -0.45 6.20 24.93
CA GLY A 104 0.02 7.53 24.53
C GLY A 104 1.19 7.93 25.41
N ARG A 105 2.39 8.02 24.83
CA ARG A 105 3.57 8.43 25.58
C ARG A 105 3.38 9.89 25.92
N ALA A 106 2.93 10.16 27.15
CA ALA A 106 2.77 11.52 27.65
C ALA A 106 4.10 12.26 27.41
N PHE A 107 4.04 13.35 26.66
CA PHE A 107 5.18 14.22 26.42
C PHE A 107 5.71 14.70 27.78
N LYS A 108 6.92 14.28 28.16
CA LYS A 108 7.60 14.73 29.38
C LYS A 108 8.54 15.86 29.00
N PRO A 109 8.22 17.13 29.27
CA PRO A 109 9.10 18.24 28.95
C PRO A 109 10.42 18.09 29.71
N ARG A 110 11.54 18.37 29.04
CA ARG A 110 12.89 18.36 29.62
C ARG A 110 13.54 19.72 29.43
N ILE A 111 14.24 20.21 30.44
CA ILE A 111 15.00 21.46 30.40
C ILE A 111 16.48 21.13 30.23
N ARG A 112 17.23 22.00 29.54
CA ARG A 112 18.69 21.92 29.46
C ARG A 112 19.27 22.18 30.85
N ALA A 113 20.02 21.22 31.38
CA ALA A 113 20.70 21.33 32.66
C ALA A 113 22.21 21.26 32.45
N ARG A 114 22.96 22.17 33.07
CA ARG A 114 24.42 22.05 33.13
C ARG A 114 24.75 21.02 34.20
N SER A 115 25.36 19.89 33.82
CA SER A 115 25.97 18.98 34.77
C SER A 115 27.45 19.26 34.87
N ILE A 116 28.04 18.86 35.99
CA ILE A 116 29.48 18.91 36.27
C ILE A 116 30.33 18.14 35.24
N SER A 117 29.70 17.28 34.42
CA SER A 117 30.34 16.45 33.39
C SER A 117 29.94 16.82 31.95
N GLY A 118 29.21 17.94 31.73
CA GLY A 118 28.82 18.43 30.40
C GLY A 118 27.39 18.96 30.27
N LEU A 119 26.94 19.17 29.03
CA LEU A 119 25.57 19.58 28.72
C LEU A 119 24.62 18.37 28.82
N GLY A 120 23.78 18.35 29.87
CA GLY A 120 22.76 17.33 30.08
C GLY A 120 21.32 17.88 29.92
N SER A 121 20.33 16.99 30.01
CA SER A 121 18.92 17.38 30.09
C SER A 121 18.29 16.79 31.34
N ALA A 122 17.55 17.60 32.11
CA ALA A 122 16.86 17.18 33.32
C ALA A 122 15.33 17.25 33.13
N PRO A 123 14.54 16.38 33.79
CA PRO A 123 13.09 16.52 33.85
C PRO A 123 12.69 17.86 34.49
N VAL A 124 11.59 18.46 34.03
CA VAL A 124 11.02 19.66 34.68
C VAL A 124 10.45 19.26 36.04
N PRO A 125 10.84 19.92 37.15
CA PRO A 125 10.25 19.67 38.46
C PRO A 125 8.74 19.96 38.45
N ALA A 126 7.95 19.11 39.09
CA ALA A 126 6.48 19.23 39.12
C ALA A 126 5.98 20.22 40.19
N GLU A 127 6.80 20.52 41.20
CA GLU A 127 6.44 21.41 42.29
C GLU A 127 7.18 22.75 42.12
N PRO A 128 6.49 23.90 42.29
CA PRO A 128 7.15 25.19 42.33
C PRO A 128 8.11 25.23 43.54
N PRO A 129 9.28 25.88 43.43
CA PRO A 129 10.21 26.00 44.54
C PRO A 129 9.49 26.64 45.73
N LYS A 130 9.52 25.96 46.87
CA LYS A 130 9.02 26.52 48.14
C LYS A 130 9.99 27.63 48.56
N GLU A 131 9.48 28.86 48.60
CA GLU A 131 10.07 29.96 49.36
C GLU A 131 9.82 29.76 50.86
#